data_AF-A0A968MV52-F1
#
_entry.id   AF-A0A968MV52-F1
#
_cell.length_a   1.000
_cell.length_b   1.000
_cell.length_c   1.000
_cell.angle_alpha   90.00
_cell.angle_beta   90.00
_cell.angle_gamma   90.00
#
_symmetry.space_group_name_H-M   'P 1'
#
loop_
_entity.id
_entity.type
_entity.pdbx_description
1 polymer ?
#
loop_
_entity_poly.entity_id
_entity_poly.type
_entity_poly.pdbx_seq_one_letter_code
_entity_poly.pdbx_strand_id
1 'polypeptide(L)'
;MKYKTYPAGLISVERGFDLYKTRKRSDILVFNQSGNPWVLVECKAPSVLVNALWFDQAFAYNLSIKAAYIMLTNGMSHFCLKVKPDFSGVDFMKEIPAFKDLLVPDELK
;
A
#
# COMPACT_ATOMS: atom_id res chain seq x y z
N MET A 1 -14.39 6.59 0.92
CA MET A 1 -13.00 7.08 0.96
C MET A 1 -12.93 8.46 0.30
N LYS A 2 -12.04 9.37 0.73
CA LYS A 2 -11.88 10.70 0.11
C LYS A 2 -10.68 10.73 -0.85
N TYR A 3 -10.70 11.64 -1.82
CA TYR A 3 -9.57 11.88 -2.73
C TYR A 3 -8.31 12.28 -1.94
N LYS A 4 -7.17 11.64 -2.26
CA LYS A 4 -5.91 11.75 -1.49
C LYS A 4 -4.84 12.62 -2.15
N THR A 5 -5.16 13.23 -3.31
CA THR A 5 -4.32 14.22 -3.99
C THR A 5 -2.89 13.74 -4.30
N TYR A 6 -2.66 12.43 -4.50
CA TYR A 6 -1.37 11.92 -4.96
C TYR A 6 -1.14 12.33 -6.42
N PRO A 7 -0.02 12.98 -6.76
CA PRO A 7 0.33 13.28 -8.14
C PRO A 7 0.46 12.01 -8.98
N ALA A 8 -0.02 12.04 -10.22
CA ALA A 8 0.04 10.88 -11.12
C ALA A 8 1.47 10.36 -11.34
N GLY A 9 2.47 11.26 -11.37
CA GLY A 9 3.88 10.89 -11.52
C GLY A 9 4.46 10.08 -10.35
N LEU A 10 3.77 10.02 -9.21
CA LEU A 10 4.14 9.19 -8.06
C LEU A 10 3.34 7.89 -7.98
N ILE A 11 2.49 7.61 -8.97
CA ILE A 11 1.63 6.42 -9.00
C ILE A 11 2.09 5.52 -10.15
N SER A 12 2.42 4.28 -9.83
CA SER A 12 2.68 3.23 -10.80
C SER A 12 1.58 2.19 -10.71
N VAL A 13 1.01 1.85 -11.86
CA VAL A 13 0.01 0.77 -11.99
C VAL A 13 0.70 -0.47 -12.52
N GLU A 14 0.29 -1.66 -12.07
CA GLU A 14 0.77 -2.94 -12.58
C GLU A 14 2.30 -3.11 -12.54
N ARG A 15 2.94 -2.66 -11.46
CA ARG A 15 4.40 -2.69 -11.34
C ARG A 15 4.91 -4.09 -11.03
N GLY A 16 5.83 -4.58 -11.87
CA GLY A 16 6.50 -5.86 -11.66
C GLY A 16 7.57 -5.79 -10.57
N PHE A 17 7.70 -6.87 -9.79
CA PHE A 17 8.76 -7.04 -8.78
C PHE A 17 9.08 -8.53 -8.60
N ASP A 18 10.25 -8.83 -8.04
CA ASP A 18 10.65 -10.20 -7.74
C ASP A 18 10.25 -10.56 -6.30
N LEU A 19 9.56 -11.70 -6.17
CA LEU A 19 9.24 -12.31 -4.89
C LEU A 19 9.86 -13.71 -4.87
N TYR A 20 10.90 -13.86 -4.07
CA TYR A 20 11.79 -15.02 -4.10
C TYR A 20 12.33 -15.27 -5.53
N LYS A 21 11.98 -16.39 -6.15
CA LYS A 21 12.40 -16.75 -7.53
C LYS A 21 11.31 -16.51 -8.57
N THR A 22 10.22 -15.83 -8.20
CA THR A 22 9.06 -15.64 -9.07
C THR A 22 8.80 -14.16 -9.32
N ARG A 23 8.57 -13.80 -10.58
CA ARG A 23 8.08 -12.47 -10.96
C ARG A 23 6.63 -12.31 -10.52
N LYS A 24 6.33 -11.23 -9.80
CA LYS A 24 4.99 -10.83 -9.38
C LYS A 24 4.70 -9.40 -9.85
N ARG A 25 3.47 -8.95 -9.59
CA ARG A 25 2.97 -7.65 -10.01
C ARG A 25 2.01 -7.12 -8.96
N SER A 26 2.19 -5.87 -8.55
CA SER A 26 1.26 -5.16 -7.68
C SER A 26 0.24 -4.42 -8.52
N ASP A 27 -0.98 -4.24 -8.02
CA ASP A 27 -1.99 -3.49 -8.77
C ASP A 27 -1.65 -2.00 -8.83
N ILE A 28 -1.37 -1.36 -7.68
CA ILE A 28 -0.93 0.03 -7.62
C ILE A 28 0.17 0.18 -6.58
N LEU A 29 1.22 0.92 -6.94
CA LEU A 29 2.25 1.35 -6.03
C LEU A 29 2.38 2.87 -6.08
N VAL A 30 2.26 3.50 -4.91
CA VAL A 30 2.47 4.94 -4.74
C VAL A 30 3.84 5.15 -4.13
N PHE A 31 4.60 6.11 -4.65
CA PHE A 31 5.92 6.49 -4.17
C PHE A 31 5.86 7.81 -3.38
N ASN A 32 6.81 7.99 -2.46
CA ASN A 32 7.06 9.30 -1.87
C ASN A 32 7.95 10.14 -2.79
N GLN A 33 8.24 11.38 -2.38
CA GLN A 33 9.05 12.31 -3.19
C GLN A 33 10.50 11.84 -3.40
N SER A 34 11.02 11.00 -2.51
CA SER A 34 12.34 10.37 -2.66
C SER A 34 12.34 9.18 -3.62
N GLY A 35 11.18 8.84 -4.22
CA GLY A 35 11.03 7.69 -5.09
C GLY A 35 10.95 6.35 -4.35
N ASN A 36 10.81 6.36 -3.03
CA ASN A 36 10.67 5.15 -2.23
C ASN A 36 9.21 4.67 -2.19
N PRO A 37 8.94 3.35 -2.24
CA PRO A 37 7.61 2.79 -2.07
C PRO A 37 6.93 3.31 -0.81
N TRP A 38 5.72 3.83 -0.96
CA TRP A 38 4.99 4.49 0.13
C TRP A 38 3.67 3.80 0.43
N VAL A 39 2.84 3.57 -0.59
CA VAL A 39 1.57 2.83 -0.44
C VAL A 39 1.50 1.71 -1.47
N LEU A 40 1.43 0.46 -0.98
CA LEU A 40 1.02 -0.69 -1.78
C LEU A 40 -0.50 -0.78 -1.77
N VAL A 41 -1.14 -0.82 -2.93
CA VAL A 41 -2.59 -1.05 -3.04
C VAL A 41 -2.85 -2.33 -3.83
N GLU A 42 -3.62 -3.23 -3.25
CA GLU A 42 -4.12 -4.44 -3.91
C GLU A 42 -5.64 -4.36 -4.06
N CYS A 43 -6.09 -4.56 -5.29
CA CYS A 43 -7.47 -4.43 -5.72
C CYS A 43 -8.05 -5.81 -6.03
N LYS A 44 -9.33 -5.99 -5.72
CA LYS A 44 -10.07 -7.21 -6.06
C LYS A 44 -11.44 -6.84 -6.61
N ALA A 45 -12.11 -7.82 -7.22
CA ALA A 45 -13.46 -7.61 -7.74
C ALA A 45 -14.46 -7.33 -6.60
N PRO A 46 -15.50 -6.52 -6.81
CA PRO A 46 -16.50 -6.16 -5.80
C PRO A 46 -17.16 -7.35 -5.09
N SER A 47 -17.34 -8.47 -5.80
CA SER A 47 -17.95 -9.70 -5.28
C SER A 47 -17.04 -10.51 -4.36
N VAL A 48 -15.74 -10.22 -4.31
CA VAL A 48 -14.79 -10.97 -3.50
C VAL A 48 -14.89 -10.48 -2.06
N LEU A 49 -15.29 -11.40 -1.17
CA LEU A 49 -15.32 -11.17 0.27
C LEU A 49 -13.91 -11.06 0.83
N VAL A 50 -13.74 -10.14 1.78
CA VAL A 50 -12.46 -9.95 2.46
C VAL A 50 -12.22 -11.15 3.38
N ASN A 51 -11.02 -11.74 3.28
CA ASN A 51 -10.59 -12.87 4.10
C ASN A 51 -9.09 -12.79 4.38
N ALA A 52 -8.57 -13.73 5.18
CA ALA A 52 -7.16 -13.75 5.57
C ALA A 52 -6.19 -13.81 4.37
N LEU A 53 -6.55 -14.54 3.29
CA LEU A 53 -5.69 -14.72 2.11
C LEU A 53 -5.34 -13.41 1.41
N TRP A 54 -6.22 -12.39 1.47
CA TRP A 54 -5.90 -11.07 0.95
C TRP A 54 -4.75 -10.40 1.71
N PHE A 55 -4.80 -10.48 3.04
CA PHE A 55 -3.76 -9.93 3.88
C PHE A 55 -2.45 -10.69 3.69
N ASP A 56 -2.50 -12.02 3.63
CA ASP A 56 -1.33 -12.85 3.35
C ASP A 56 -0.66 -12.46 2.04
N GLN A 57 -1.44 -12.24 0.97
CA GLN A 57 -0.90 -11.78 -0.31
C GLN A 57 -0.20 -10.43 -0.18
N ALA A 58 -0.88 -9.42 0.39
CA ALA A 58 -0.31 -8.08 0.46
C ALA A 58 0.92 -8.02 1.38
N PHE A 59 0.94 -8.77 2.48
CA PHE A 59 2.12 -8.88 3.34
C PHE A 59 3.27 -9.58 2.64
N ALA A 60 3.02 -10.69 1.94
CA ALA A 60 4.04 -11.37 1.15
C ALA A 60 4.64 -10.44 0.08
N TYR A 61 3.81 -9.63 -0.58
CA TYR A 61 4.27 -8.66 -1.56
C TYR A 61 5.12 -7.57 -0.90
N ASN A 62 4.70 -7.12 0.28
CA ASN A 62 5.39 -6.06 1.00
C ASN A 62 6.75 -6.49 1.59
N LEU A 63 7.05 -7.79 1.69
CA LEU A 63 8.40 -8.27 2.04
C LEU A 63 9.45 -7.80 1.02
N SER A 64 9.09 -7.78 -0.27
CA SER A 64 9.96 -7.27 -1.34
C SER A 64 9.79 -5.77 -1.54
N ILE A 65 8.55 -5.27 -1.56
CA ILE A 65 8.24 -3.88 -1.92
C ILE A 65 8.62 -2.90 -0.81
N LYS A 66 8.47 -3.28 0.46
CA LYS A 66 8.80 -2.44 1.63
C LYS A 66 8.08 -1.09 1.65
N ALA A 67 6.81 -1.05 1.27
CA ALA A 67 5.97 0.14 1.43
C ALA A 67 5.62 0.37 2.91
N ALA A 68 5.56 1.63 3.30
CA ALA A 68 5.18 2.06 4.66
C ALA A 68 3.69 1.82 4.96
N TYR A 69 2.85 1.80 3.92
CA TYR A 69 1.42 1.60 4.03
C TYR A 69 0.94 0.53 3.04
N ILE A 70 -0.07 -0.23 3.47
CA ILE A 70 -0.77 -1.20 2.64
C ILE A 70 -2.25 -0.83 2.62
N MET A 71 -2.85 -0.86 1.44
CA MET A 71 -4.29 -0.72 1.25
C MET A 71 -4.84 -1.92 0.50
N LEU A 72 -5.90 -2.51 1.02
CA LEU A 72 -6.66 -3.57 0.38
C LEU A 72 -8.05 -3.06 0.02
N THR A 73 -8.54 -3.36 -1.18
CA THR A 73 -9.90 -2.94 -1.55
C THR A 73 -10.58 -3.80 -2.61
N ASN A 74 -11.91 -3.94 -2.51
CA ASN A 74 -12.80 -4.37 -3.59
C ASN A 74 -13.75 -3.26 -4.07
N GLY A 75 -13.45 -2.00 -3.77
CA GLY A 75 -14.32 -0.85 -4.06
C GLY A 75 -15.52 -0.68 -3.13
N MET A 76 -15.96 -1.73 -2.42
CA MET A 76 -17.02 -1.65 -1.40
C MET A 76 -16.45 -1.51 0.01
N SER A 77 -15.38 -2.26 0.29
CA SER A 77 -14.65 -2.28 1.54
C SER A 77 -13.20 -1.89 1.31
N HIS A 78 -12.61 -1.25 2.32
CA HIS A 78 -11.22 -0.80 2.31
C HIS A 78 -10.57 -1.11 3.65
N PHE A 79 -9.36 -1.66 3.61
CA PHE A 79 -8.53 -1.85 4.79
C PHE A 79 -7.23 -1.10 4.56
N CYS A 80 -6.85 -0.25 5.51
CA CYS A 80 -5.63 0.54 5.45
C CYS A 80 -4.75 0.16 6.64
N LEU A 81 -3.48 -0.10 6.38
CA LEU A 81 -2.52 -0.59 7.36
C LEU A 81 -1.28 0.30 7.32
N LYS A 82 -0.76 0.68 8.48
CA LYS A 82 0.58 1.23 8.63
C LYS A 82 1.53 0.11 9.02
N VAL A 83 2.60 -0.08 8.27
CA VAL A 83 3.62 -1.07 8.58
C VAL A 83 4.58 -0.46 9.60
N LYS A 84 4.88 -1.20 10.65
CA LYS A 84 5.87 -0.75 11.63
C LYS A 84 7.25 -0.67 10.97
N PRO A 85 8.09 0.33 11.31
CA PRO A 85 9.40 0.51 10.65
C PRO A 85 10.33 -0.71 10.74
N ASP A 86 10.19 -1.50 11.80
CA ASP A 86 10.92 -2.74 12.05
C ASP A 86 10.27 -3.99 11.40
N PHE A 87 9.17 -3.81 10.66
CA PHE A 87 8.37 -4.87 10.06
C PHE A 87 7.82 -5.91 11.07
N SER A 88 7.74 -5.57 12.36
CA SER A 88 7.21 -6.47 13.41
C SER A 88 5.69 -6.65 13.36
N GLY A 89 4.99 -5.84 12.59
CA GLY A 89 3.55 -5.91 12.44
C GLY A 89 2.97 -4.68 11.77
N VAL A 90 1.66 -4.51 11.95
CA VAL A 90 0.90 -3.40 11.36
C VAL A 90 -0.10 -2.80 12.33
N ASP A 91 -0.40 -1.52 12.13
CA ASP A 91 -1.50 -0.82 12.80
C ASP A 91 -2.64 -0.62 11.81
N PHE A 92 -3.87 -0.96 12.23
CA PHE A 92 -5.07 -0.72 11.44
C PHE A 92 -5.42 0.76 11.47
N MET A 93 -5.63 1.33 10.29
CA MET A 93 -5.99 2.72 10.11
C MET A 93 -7.33 2.84 9.41
N LYS A 94 -8.01 3.95 9.68
CA LYS A 94 -9.25 4.30 8.98
C LYS A 94 -9.02 4.59 7.49
N GLU A 95 -7.87 5.18 7.17
CA GLU A 95 -7.49 5.55 5.81
C GLU A 95 -5.98 5.70 5.67
N ILE A 96 -5.46 5.53 4.45
CA ILE A 96 -4.08 5.93 4.11
C ILE A 96 -3.91 7.45 4.21
N PRO A 97 -2.70 7.94 4.52
CA PRO A 97 -2.41 9.37 4.55
C PRO A 97 -2.70 10.04 3.20
N ALA A 98 -3.08 11.31 3.22
CA ALA A 98 -3.17 12.11 2.01
C ALA A 98 -1.76 12.59 1.61
N PHE A 99 -1.57 12.93 0.33
CA PHE A 99 -0.28 13.40 -0.17
C PHE A 99 0.27 14.61 0.61
N LYS A 100 -0.60 15.54 1.02
CA LYS A 100 -0.21 16.69 1.84
C LYS A 100 0.40 16.31 3.19
N ASP A 101 -0.03 15.18 3.77
CA ASP A 101 0.44 14.72 5.06
C ASP A 101 1.86 14.13 4.92
N LEU A 102 2.33 13.89 3.70
CA LEU A 102 3.67 13.37 3.41
C LEU A 102 4.73 14.47 3.29
N LEU A 103 4.30 15.72 3.18
CA LEU A 103 5.18 16.87 3.08
C LEU A 103 5.75 17.27 4.45
N VAL A 104 5.21 16.71 5.53
CA VAL A 104 5.65 16.96 6.90
C VAL A 104 6.57 15.80 7.32
N PRO A 105 7.86 16.07 7.61
CA PRO A 105 8.79 15.06 8.11
C PRO A 105 8.22 14.32 9.32
N ASP A 106 8.52 13.03 9.45
CA ASP A 106 8.03 12.20 10.56
C ASP A 106 8.51 12.69 11.94
N GLU A 107 9.56 13.52 12.01
CA GLU A 107 10.06 14.16 13.23
C GLU A 107 9.15 15.29 13.76
N LEU A 108 8.17 15.74 12.95
CA LEU A 108 7.28 16.86 13.24
C LEU A 108 5.81 16.44 13.39
N LYS A 109 5.53 15.14 13.51
CA LYS A 109 4.19 14.58 13.73
C LYS A 109 4.05 13.90 15.08
#